data_AF-A0A4R8XBP2-F1
#
_entry.id   AF-A0A4R8XBP2-F1
#
_cell.length_a   1.000
_cell.length_b   1.000
_cell.length_c   1.000
_cell.angle_alpha   90.00
_cell.angle_beta   90.00
_cell.angle_gamma   90.00
#
_symmetry.space_group_name_H-M   'P 1'
#
loop_
_entity.id
_entity.type
_entity.pdbx_description
1 polymer ?
#
loop_
_entity_poly.entity_id
_entity_poly.type
_entity_poly.pdbx_seq_one_letter_code
_entity_poly.pdbx_strand_id
1 'polypeptide(L)'
;MIGVLHPCAGRRSSAGLRTRSACRQAHTIIGWLATVPKSAATAVSFVVLLSMSVSFLNWGLSLVFAGLLARAIARRGDLRVDYRVLGAAAFRGLGAVWALGLSSSAALLQATAASLPLELLKVSGVLDFGATIFTWQPLVLRAVMMARTVSVTHLSAPRGGAIRLASPSASRRDSR
;
A
#
# COMPACT_ATOMS: atom_id res chain seq x y z
N MET A 1 -0.70 17.13 58.28
CA MET A 1 0.37 16.11 58.24
C MET A 1 0.01 15.07 57.17
N ILE A 2 0.89 14.95 56.15
CA ILE A 2 1.29 13.71 55.45
C ILE A 2 0.15 12.97 54.70
N GLY A 3 0.03 13.08 53.37
CA GLY A 3 0.86 12.34 52.39
C GLY A 3 0.27 10.93 52.21
N VAL A 4 -0.32 10.56 51.07
CA VAL A 4 0.39 9.82 50.00
C VAL A 4 -0.15 10.22 48.61
N LEU A 5 0.64 11.00 47.88
CA LEU A 5 0.66 10.95 46.42
C LEU A 5 1.27 9.61 46.03
N HIS A 6 0.50 8.71 45.43
CA HIS A 6 1.03 7.51 44.82
C HIS A 6 1.43 7.86 43.38
N PRO A 7 2.73 7.93 43.03
CA PRO A 7 3.13 8.12 41.65
C PRO A 7 2.83 6.82 40.89
N CYS A 8 1.93 6.91 39.90
CA CYS A 8 1.81 5.91 38.84
C CYS A 8 3.10 5.92 38.00
N ALA A 9 4.14 5.26 38.51
CA ALA A 9 5.32 4.91 37.75
C ALA A 9 4.90 3.87 36.69
N GLY A 10 4.63 4.36 35.48
CA GLY A 10 4.23 3.56 34.34
C GLY A 10 5.25 2.47 34.03
N ARG A 11 4.93 1.23 34.41
CA ARG A 11 5.63 0.04 33.89
C ARG A 11 5.41 0.01 32.39
N ARG A 12 6.45 0.40 31.64
CA ARG A 12 6.50 0.17 30.19
C ARG A 12 6.57 -1.34 30.00
N SER A 13 5.42 -1.96 29.72
CA SER A 13 5.35 -3.38 29.38
C SER A 13 6.28 -3.65 28.20
N SER A 14 6.99 -4.77 28.21
CA SER A 14 7.85 -5.23 27.12
C SER A 14 7.09 -5.32 25.78
N ALA A 15 5.77 -5.54 25.83
CA ALA A 15 4.88 -5.44 24.68
C ALA A 15 4.81 -4.01 24.09
N GLY A 16 4.76 -2.98 24.94
CA GLY A 16 4.74 -1.58 24.51
C GLY A 16 6.04 -1.09 23.88
N LEU A 17 7.19 -1.67 24.27
CA LEU A 17 8.48 -1.39 23.64
C LEU A 17 8.58 -2.01 22.24
N ARG A 18 8.07 -3.24 22.05
CA ARG A 18 8.02 -3.93 20.75
C ARG A 18 7.07 -3.26 19.75
N THR A 19 5.90 -2.80 20.20
CA THR A 19 4.97 -2.08 19.31
C THR A 19 5.57 -0.74 18.85
N ARG A 20 6.28 -0.03 19.74
CA ARG A 20 6.95 1.22 19.39
C ARG A 20 8.08 1.03 18.39
N SER A 21 8.87 -0.05 18.49
CA SER A 21 9.93 -0.33 17.52
C SER A 21 9.37 -0.69 16.15
N ALA A 22 8.29 -1.48 16.08
CA ALA A 22 7.61 -1.81 14.83
C ALA A 22 7.04 -0.56 14.13
N CYS A 23 6.32 0.31 14.87
CA CYS A 23 5.83 1.58 14.31
C CYS A 23 6.97 2.49 13.84
N ARG A 24 8.10 2.51 14.56
CA ARG A 24 9.29 3.26 14.17
C ARG A 24 9.88 2.72 12.87
N GLN A 25 10.01 1.41 12.73
CA GLN A 25 10.53 0.75 11.53
C GLN A 25 9.64 1.05 10.31
N ALA A 26 8.32 0.90 10.44
CA ALA A 26 7.38 1.21 9.37
C ALA A 26 7.49 2.69 8.94
N HIS A 27 7.58 3.61 9.90
CA HIS A 27 7.75 5.03 9.61
C HIS A 27 9.08 5.33 8.90
N THR A 28 10.18 4.68 9.30
CA THR A 28 11.49 4.80 8.64
C THR A 28 11.44 4.30 7.20
N ILE A 29 10.85 3.13 6.95
CA ILE A 29 10.74 2.57 5.60
C ILE A 29 9.90 3.47 4.70
N ILE A 30 8.73 3.92 5.18
CA ILE A 30 7.86 4.83 4.44
C ILE A 30 8.57 6.16 4.15
N GLY A 31 9.27 6.71 5.14
CA GLY A 31 10.06 7.94 5.00
C GLY A 31 11.13 7.80 3.93
N TRP A 32 11.87 6.69 3.94
CA TRP A 32 12.90 6.41 2.93
C TRP A 32 12.29 6.26 1.53
N LEU A 33 11.26 5.42 1.37
CA LEU A 33 10.57 5.22 0.09
C LEU A 33 9.99 6.53 -0.47
N ALA A 34 9.49 7.40 0.39
CA ALA A 34 8.93 8.69 -0.04
C ALA A 34 9.95 9.59 -0.74
N THR A 35 11.26 9.38 -0.57
CA THR A 35 12.33 10.19 -1.20
C THR A 35 12.69 9.76 -2.63
N VAL A 36 12.25 8.57 -3.05
CA VAL A 36 12.57 7.97 -4.35
C VAL A 36 12.03 8.80 -5.53
N PRO A 37 10.72 9.12 -5.62
CA PRO A 37 10.19 9.83 -6.78
C PRO A 37 10.68 11.28 -6.83
N LYS A 38 10.94 11.78 -8.03
CA LYS A 38 11.49 13.13 -8.28
C LYS A 38 10.54 14.07 -9.02
N SER A 39 9.40 13.56 -9.49
CA SER A 39 8.38 14.35 -10.20
C SER A 39 6.97 13.92 -9.80
N ALA A 40 5.97 14.77 -10.03
CA ALA A 40 4.57 14.46 -9.68
C ALA A 40 4.09 13.16 -10.34
N ALA A 41 4.37 12.99 -11.64
CA ALA A 41 3.97 11.78 -12.37
C ALA A 41 4.68 10.52 -11.86
N THR A 42 5.99 10.60 -11.60
CA THR A 42 6.73 9.45 -11.04
C THR A 42 6.27 9.12 -9.62
N ALA A 43 5.90 10.11 -8.81
CA ALA A 43 5.36 9.90 -7.47
C ALA A 43 4.03 9.14 -7.48
N VAL A 44 3.09 9.55 -8.35
CA VAL A 44 1.81 8.87 -8.52
C VAL A 44 2.03 7.42 -8.98
N SER A 45 2.82 7.22 -10.03
CA SER A 45 3.15 5.89 -10.54
C SER A 45 3.85 5.00 -9.51
N PHE A 46 4.72 5.57 -8.70
CA PHE A 46 5.44 4.85 -7.66
C PHE A 46 4.50 4.35 -6.56
N VAL A 47 3.55 5.19 -6.12
CA VAL A 47 2.50 4.78 -5.18
C VAL A 47 1.62 3.67 -5.78
N VAL A 48 1.23 3.79 -7.05
CA VAL A 48 0.45 2.75 -7.76
C VAL A 48 1.22 1.43 -7.79
N LEU A 49 2.48 1.46 -8.20
CA LEU A 49 3.33 0.28 -8.29
C LEU A 49 3.47 -0.42 -6.94
N LEU A 50 3.84 0.33 -5.89
CA LEU A 50 4.02 -0.24 -4.57
C LEU A 50 2.70 -0.72 -3.94
N SER A 51 1.59 -0.02 -4.18
CA SER A 51 0.26 -0.49 -3.80
C SER A 51 -0.03 -1.86 -4.43
N MET A 52 0.15 -2.02 -5.74
CA MET A 52 -0.08 -3.32 -6.39
C MET A 52 0.89 -4.42 -5.96
N SER A 53 2.14 -4.08 -5.67
CA SER A 53 3.14 -5.03 -5.15
C SER A 53 2.78 -5.53 -3.75
N VAL A 54 2.44 -4.62 -2.82
CA VAL A 54 2.02 -5.01 -1.47
C VAL A 54 0.67 -5.72 -1.49
N SER A 55 -0.24 -5.33 -2.38
CA SER A 55 -1.55 -5.98 -2.57
C SER A 55 -1.43 -7.47 -2.94
N PHE A 56 -0.32 -7.88 -3.57
CA PHE A 56 -0.03 -9.31 -3.78
C PHE A 56 -0.03 -10.11 -2.48
N LEU A 57 0.64 -9.56 -1.47
CA LEU A 57 0.86 -10.22 -0.20
C LEU A 57 -0.41 -10.11 0.63
N ASN A 58 -0.96 -8.89 0.71
CA ASN A 58 -2.20 -8.63 1.42
C ASN A 58 -2.85 -7.34 0.91
N TRP A 59 -4.07 -7.47 0.39
CA TRP A 59 -4.84 -6.34 -0.15
C TRP A 59 -5.15 -5.26 0.91
N GLY A 60 -5.36 -5.65 2.18
CA GLY A 60 -5.68 -4.72 3.27
C GLY A 60 -4.45 -3.92 3.74
N LEU A 61 -3.32 -4.60 3.91
CA LEU A 61 -2.03 -3.98 4.24
C LEU A 61 -1.63 -2.96 3.17
N SER A 62 -1.89 -3.28 1.90
CA SER A 62 -1.63 -2.38 0.78
C SER A 62 -2.30 -1.02 0.95
N LEU A 63 -3.58 -0.97 1.36
CA LEU A 63 -4.30 0.29 1.54
C LEU A 63 -3.67 1.16 2.62
N VAL A 64 -3.34 0.55 3.76
CA VAL A 64 -2.70 1.26 4.88
C VAL A 64 -1.32 1.76 4.48
N PHE A 65 -0.48 0.88 3.93
CA PHE A 65 0.87 1.21 3.52
C PHE A 65 0.90 2.29 2.43
N ALA A 66 0.12 2.12 1.36
CA ALA A 66 0.09 3.06 0.25
C ALA A 66 -0.51 4.42 0.65
N GLY A 67 -1.50 4.44 1.54
CA GLY A 67 -2.05 5.68 2.10
C GLY A 67 -1.03 6.45 2.94
N LEU A 68 -0.25 5.75 3.78
CA LEU A 68 0.83 6.37 4.55
C LEU A 68 1.96 6.88 3.65
N LEU A 69 2.32 6.13 2.60
CA LEU A 69 3.30 6.55 1.61
C LEU A 69 2.83 7.78 0.82
N ALA A 70 1.59 7.80 0.35
CA ALA A 70 0.98 8.94 -0.32
C ALA A 70 1.04 10.20 0.57
N ARG A 71 0.71 10.05 1.86
CA ARG A 71 0.80 11.14 2.84
C ARG A 71 2.24 11.59 3.09
N ALA A 72 3.20 10.67 3.13
CA ALA A 72 4.62 11.00 3.30
C ALA A 72 5.18 11.77 2.10
N ILE A 73 4.85 11.33 0.88
CA ILE A 73 5.23 12.02 -0.36
C ILE A 73 4.60 13.41 -0.42
N ALA A 74 3.30 13.55 -0.11
CA ALA A 74 2.61 14.84 -0.21
C ALA A 74 3.08 15.89 0.80
N ARG A 75 3.77 15.48 1.88
CA ARG A 75 4.38 16.40 2.86
C ARG A 75 5.75 16.90 2.46
N ARG A 76 6.33 16.39 1.37
CA ARG A 76 7.63 16.84 0.86
C ARG A 76 7.52 18.26 0.34
N GLY A 77 8.34 19.16 0.88
CA GLY A 77 8.39 20.56 0.44
C GLY A 77 9.09 20.75 -0.92
N ASP A 78 9.93 19.79 -1.30
CA ASP A 78 10.71 19.78 -2.54
C ASP A 78 9.95 19.19 -3.74
N LEU A 79 8.75 18.63 -3.52
CA LEU A 79 7.98 17.96 -4.56
C LEU A 79 6.53 18.43 -4.60
N ARG A 80 6.17 19.15 -5.66
CA ARG A 80 4.79 19.59 -5.90
C ARG A 80 3.97 18.45 -6.50
N VAL A 81 3.00 17.94 -5.74
CA VAL A 81 2.14 16.83 -6.17
C VAL A 81 0.74 16.97 -5.58
N ASP A 82 -0.31 16.62 -6.34
CA ASP A 82 -1.70 16.68 -5.86
C ASP A 82 -1.99 15.50 -4.93
N TYR A 83 -2.29 15.81 -3.67
CA TYR A 83 -2.57 14.82 -2.64
C TYR A 83 -3.77 13.92 -2.98
N ARG A 84 -4.77 14.44 -3.70
CA ARG A 84 -5.95 13.67 -4.10
C ARG A 84 -5.60 12.63 -5.14
N VAL A 85 -4.68 12.96 -6.06
CA VAL A 85 -4.18 12.02 -7.06
C VAL A 85 -3.33 10.94 -6.41
N LEU A 86 -2.51 11.29 -5.42
CA LEU A 86 -1.79 10.29 -4.62
C LEU A 86 -2.74 9.38 -3.82
N GLY A 87 -3.83 9.92 -3.28
CA GLY A 87 -4.90 9.14 -2.65
C GLY A 87 -5.54 8.16 -3.63
N ALA A 88 -5.93 8.62 -4.82
CA ALA A 88 -6.48 7.75 -5.88
C ALA A 88 -5.47 6.68 -6.34
N ALA A 89 -4.18 7.01 -6.40
CA ALA A 89 -3.11 6.07 -6.69
C ALA A 89 -3.01 4.97 -5.62
N ALA A 90 -3.14 5.32 -4.34
CA ALA A 90 -3.06 4.36 -3.24
C ALA A 90 -4.14 3.26 -3.31
N PHE A 91 -5.32 3.58 -3.85
CA PHE A 91 -6.41 2.62 -4.06
C PHE A 91 -6.19 1.64 -5.23
N ARG A 92 -5.23 1.88 -6.14
CA ARG A 92 -5.06 1.04 -7.34
C ARG A 92 -4.67 -0.40 -7.03
N GLY A 93 -3.96 -0.67 -5.93
CA GLY A 93 -3.69 -2.03 -5.47
C GLY A 93 -4.96 -2.84 -5.21
N LEU A 94 -5.99 -2.20 -4.66
CA LEU A 94 -7.31 -2.80 -4.50
C LEU A 94 -8.07 -2.87 -5.82
N GLY A 95 -7.98 -1.85 -6.68
CA GLY A 95 -8.78 -1.81 -7.92
C GLY A 95 -8.22 -2.63 -9.09
N ALA A 96 -6.94 -3.01 -9.08
CA ALA A 96 -6.29 -3.64 -10.24
C ALA A 96 -5.93 -5.10 -10.03
N VAL A 97 -5.31 -5.48 -8.92
CA VAL A 97 -4.67 -6.82 -8.79
C VAL A 97 -5.05 -7.58 -7.52
N TRP A 98 -6.01 -7.08 -6.73
CA TRP A 98 -6.33 -7.61 -5.40
C TRP A 98 -6.69 -9.10 -5.38
N ALA A 99 -7.36 -9.59 -6.44
CA ALA A 99 -7.78 -10.98 -6.55
C ALA A 99 -6.66 -11.93 -7.04
N LEU A 100 -5.56 -11.38 -7.56
CA LEU A 100 -4.41 -12.11 -8.13
C LEU A 100 -3.27 -12.25 -7.11
N GLY A 101 -3.60 -12.35 -5.82
CA GLY A 101 -2.63 -12.39 -4.73
C GLY A 101 -2.90 -13.48 -3.71
N LEU A 102 -1.96 -13.61 -2.76
CA LEU A 102 -1.95 -14.63 -1.72
C LEU A 102 -3.12 -14.51 -0.75
N SER A 103 -3.62 -13.29 -0.55
CA SER A 103 -4.81 -13.00 0.26
C SER A 103 -6.14 -13.19 -0.48
N SER A 104 -6.15 -13.87 -1.64
CA SER A 104 -7.36 -14.13 -2.41
C SER A 104 -8.20 -15.22 -1.74
N SER A 105 -9.42 -14.85 -1.33
CA SER A 105 -10.33 -15.80 -0.65
C SER A 105 -10.63 -17.02 -1.49
N ALA A 106 -10.82 -16.86 -2.81
CA ALA A 106 -11.08 -17.99 -3.71
C ALA A 106 -9.90 -18.98 -3.76
N ALA A 107 -8.67 -18.47 -3.85
CA ALA A 107 -7.47 -19.31 -3.88
C ALA A 107 -7.22 -20.00 -2.54
N LEU A 108 -7.42 -19.30 -1.42
CA LEU A 108 -7.29 -19.86 -0.07
C LEU A 108 -8.30 -20.99 0.20
N LEU A 109 -9.55 -20.82 -0.25
CA LEU A 109 -10.58 -21.85 -0.14
C LEU A 109 -10.20 -23.11 -0.94
N GLN A 110 -9.70 -22.96 -2.16
CA GLN A 110 -9.27 -24.08 -3.00
C GLN A 110 -8.01 -24.79 -2.49
N ALA A 111 -7.13 -24.06 -1.78
CA ALA A 111 -5.93 -24.61 -1.16
C ALA A 111 -6.21 -25.35 0.17
N THR A 112 -7.44 -25.30 0.69
CA THR A 112 -7.80 -25.87 1.99
C THR A 112 -8.86 -26.96 1.85
N ALA A 113 -8.48 -28.22 1.99
CA ALA A 113 -9.40 -29.37 1.86
C ALA A 113 -10.65 -29.25 2.75
N ALA A 114 -10.48 -28.81 4.00
CA ALA A 114 -11.57 -28.67 4.96
C ALA A 114 -12.61 -27.61 4.56
N SER A 115 -12.28 -26.71 3.64
CA SER A 115 -13.16 -25.66 3.15
C SER A 115 -13.90 -26.04 1.86
N LEU A 116 -13.60 -27.20 1.27
CA LEU A 116 -14.18 -27.66 0.01
C LEU A 116 -15.28 -28.72 0.24
N PRO A 117 -16.43 -28.63 -0.46
CA PRO A 117 -17.41 -29.71 -0.51
C PRO A 117 -16.80 -31.02 -1.05
N LEU A 118 -17.22 -32.17 -0.53
CA LEU A 118 -16.70 -33.49 -0.94
C LEU A 118 -16.84 -33.74 -2.45
N GLU A 119 -17.92 -33.27 -3.05
CA GLU A 119 -18.17 -33.44 -4.50
C GLU A 119 -17.10 -32.72 -5.35
N LEU A 120 -16.61 -31.57 -4.91
CA LEU A 120 -15.55 -30.84 -5.61
C LEU A 120 -14.18 -31.50 -5.37
N LEU A 121 -13.91 -31.96 -4.15
CA LEU A 121 -12.66 -32.64 -3.81
C LEU A 121 -12.44 -33.93 -4.63
N LYS A 122 -13.50 -34.69 -4.89
CA LYS A 122 -13.44 -35.92 -5.72
C LYS A 122 -13.04 -35.63 -7.17
N VAL A 123 -13.38 -34.45 -7.69
CA VAL A 123 -13.14 -34.08 -9.08
C VAL A 123 -11.80 -33.36 -9.25
N SER A 124 -11.56 -32.29 -8.48
CA SER A 124 -10.39 -31.42 -8.66
C SER A 124 -9.24 -31.71 -7.69
N GLY A 125 -9.51 -32.38 -6.58
CA GLY A 125 -8.60 -32.39 -5.44
C GLY A 125 -8.39 -30.99 -4.85
N VAL A 126 -7.33 -30.85 -4.05
CA VAL A 126 -6.87 -29.56 -3.48
C VAL A 126 -5.96 -28.88 -4.50
N LEU A 127 -6.28 -27.63 -4.85
CA LEU A 127 -5.46 -26.80 -5.73
C LEU A 127 -4.68 -25.80 -4.88
N ASP A 128 -3.38 -26.04 -4.74
CA ASP A 128 -2.51 -25.14 -4.00
C ASP A 128 -2.21 -23.85 -4.79
N PHE A 129 -1.38 -22.97 -4.20
CA PHE A 129 -0.95 -21.76 -4.90
C PHE A 129 -0.06 -22.04 -6.10
N GLY A 130 0.64 -23.18 -6.16
CA GLY A 130 1.44 -23.59 -7.31
C GLY A 130 0.58 -23.84 -8.55
N ALA A 131 -0.57 -24.49 -8.37
CA ALA A 131 -1.54 -24.78 -9.42
C ALA A 131 -2.50 -23.62 -9.75
N THR A 132 -2.54 -22.59 -8.91
CA THR A 132 -3.43 -21.43 -9.08
C THR A 132 -2.63 -20.15 -9.32
N ILE A 133 -2.19 -19.48 -8.25
CA ILE A 133 -1.61 -18.12 -8.27
C ILE A 133 -0.22 -18.07 -8.92
N PHE A 134 0.61 -19.09 -8.73
CA PHE A 134 2.00 -19.13 -9.20
C PHE A 134 2.18 -19.80 -10.56
N THR A 135 1.08 -20.14 -11.24
CA THR A 135 1.14 -20.52 -12.65
C THR A 135 1.52 -19.31 -13.51
N TRP A 136 2.05 -19.56 -14.72
CA TRP A 136 2.56 -18.47 -15.55
C TRP A 136 1.43 -17.54 -16.05
N GLN A 137 0.20 -18.05 -16.24
CA GLN A 137 -0.92 -17.26 -16.78
C GLN A 137 -1.36 -16.14 -15.81
N PRO A 138 -1.63 -16.38 -14.51
CA PRO A 138 -1.96 -15.33 -13.56
C PRO A 138 -0.78 -14.41 -13.29
N LEU A 139 0.46 -14.92 -13.29
CA LEU A 139 1.66 -14.09 -13.14
C LEU A 139 1.83 -13.11 -14.31
N VAL A 140 1.65 -13.58 -15.55
CA VAL A 140 1.68 -12.72 -16.74
C VAL A 140 0.51 -11.74 -16.72
N LEU A 141 -0.71 -12.20 -16.45
CA LEU A 141 -1.88 -11.32 -16.35
C LEU A 141 -1.65 -10.21 -15.31
N ARG A 142 -1.18 -10.58 -14.13
CA ARG A 142 -0.84 -9.65 -13.06
C ARG A 142 0.22 -8.64 -13.52
N ALA A 143 1.30 -9.10 -14.15
CA ALA A 143 2.36 -8.23 -14.64
C ALA A 143 1.85 -7.24 -15.69
N VAL A 144 1.02 -7.71 -16.64
CA VAL A 144 0.38 -6.86 -17.66
C VAL A 144 -0.56 -5.84 -17.02
N MET A 145 -1.38 -6.25 -16.06
CA MET A 145 -2.27 -5.33 -15.34
C MET A 145 -1.49 -4.28 -14.55
N MET A 146 -0.40 -4.68 -13.88
CA MET A 146 0.48 -3.74 -13.18
C MET A 146 1.11 -2.75 -14.17
N ALA A 147 1.70 -3.23 -15.27
CA ALA A 147 2.33 -2.39 -16.27
C ALA A 147 1.34 -1.41 -16.91
N ARG A 148 0.14 -1.89 -17.30
CA ARG A 148 -0.91 -1.05 -17.89
C ARG A 148 -1.40 -0.01 -16.90
N THR A 149 -1.64 -0.38 -15.65
CA THR A 149 -2.15 0.55 -14.63
C THR A 149 -1.11 1.61 -14.29
N VAL A 150 0.17 1.24 -14.14
CA VAL A 150 1.27 2.20 -13.97
C VAL A 150 1.37 3.12 -15.17
N SER A 151 1.32 2.59 -16.40
CA SER A 151 1.44 3.39 -17.62
C SER A 151 0.31 4.41 -17.75
N VAL A 152 -0.95 3.97 -17.61
CA VAL A 152 -2.11 4.85 -17.70
C VAL A 152 -2.05 5.93 -16.62
N THR A 153 -1.73 5.56 -15.37
CA THR A 153 -1.65 6.55 -14.28
C THR A 153 -0.46 7.51 -14.44
N HIS A 154 0.65 7.04 -15.01
CA HIS A 154 1.80 7.89 -15.31
C HIS A 154 1.47 8.93 -16.37
N LEU A 155 0.84 8.50 -17.46
CA LEU A 155 0.47 9.37 -18.57
C LEU A 155 -0.58 10.39 -18.14
N SER A 156 -1.60 9.95 -17.39
CA SER A 156 -2.69 10.81 -16.91
C SER A 156 -2.37 11.67 -15.69
N ALA A 157 -1.19 11.53 -15.08
CA ALA A 157 -0.83 12.31 -13.91
C ALA A 157 -0.77 13.82 -14.26
N PRO A 158 -1.32 14.71 -13.41
CA PRO A 158 -1.29 16.14 -13.65
C PRO A 158 0.16 16.66 -13.64
N ARG A 159 0.45 17.57 -14.57
CA ARG A 159 1.77 18.20 -14.74
C ARG A 159 1.62 19.73 -14.75
N GLY A 160 2.66 20.42 -14.31
CA GLY A 160 2.71 21.89 -14.31
C GLY A 160 1.51 22.52 -13.59
N GLY A 161 0.84 23.47 -14.25
CA GLY A 161 -0.27 24.25 -13.70
C GLY A 161 -1.53 23.45 -13.35
N ALA A 162 -1.67 22.20 -13.81
CA ALA A 162 -2.81 21.34 -13.45
C ALA A 162 -2.73 20.81 -12.01
N ILE A 163 -1.56 20.88 -11.36
CA ILE A 163 -1.35 20.36 -10.01
C ILE A 163 -2.01 21.28 -8.98
N ARG A 164 -2.99 20.75 -8.23
CA ARG A 164 -3.59 21.46 -7.08
C ARG A 164 -3.01 20.91 -5.78
N LEU A 165 -2.36 21.79 -5.01
CA LEU A 165 -1.79 21.45 -3.71
C LEU A 165 -2.88 21.51 -2.63
N ALA A 166 -2.74 20.71 -1.57
CA ALA A 166 -3.72 20.63 -0.50
C ALA A 166 -3.77 21.89 0.39
N SER A 167 -2.77 22.79 0.33
CA SER A 167 -2.76 24.05 1.08
C SER A 167 -2.39 25.25 0.19
N PRO A 168 -3.08 26.40 0.30
CA PRO A 168 -2.80 27.61 -0.49
C PRO A 168 -1.43 28.24 -0.20
N SER A 169 -0.83 27.98 0.96
CA SER A 169 0.45 28.57 1.36
C SER A 169 1.65 28.06 0.55
N ALA A 170 1.49 26.94 -0.16
CA ALA A 170 2.53 26.34 -0.98
C ALA A 170 2.62 26.93 -2.40
N SER A 171 1.59 27.64 -2.90
CA SER A 171 1.63 28.31 -4.22
C SER A 171 2.35 29.66 -4.20
N ARG A 172 2.51 30.28 -3.02
CA ARG A 172 3.02 31.64 -2.86
C ARG A 172 4.55 31.77 -2.91
N ARG A 173 5.28 30.65 -2.95
CA ARG A 173 6.75 30.60 -2.88
C ARG A 173 7.43 30.60 -4.26
N ASP A 174 6.65 30.48 -5.33
CA ASP A 174 7.11 30.36 -6.73
C ASP A 174 6.90 31.67 -7.53
N SER A 175 6.34 32.71 -6.89
CA SER A 175 6.07 34.02 -7.48
C SER A 175 6.89 35.14 -6.82
N ARG A 176 8.00 34.80 -6.18
CA ARG A 176 9.03 35.70 -5.66
C ARG A 176 10.38 35.20 -6.14
#